data_AF-A0A161LYD8-F1
#
_entry.id   AF-A0A161LYD8-F1
#
_cell.length_a   1.000
_cell.length_b   1.000
_cell.length_c   1.000
_cell.angle_alpha   90.00
_cell.angle_beta   90.00
_cell.angle_gamma   90.00
#
_symmetry.space_group_name_H-M   'P 1'
#
loop_
_entity.id
_entity.type
_entity.pdbx_description
1 polymer ?
#
loop_
_entity_poly.entity_id
_entity_poly.type
_entity_poly.pdbx_seq_one_letter_code
_entity_poly.pdbx_strand_id
1 'polypeptide(L)'
;MFSLLSSRRIAVTLAGAALVSMTAACGGAANAEACTEAQSILTNATTSMSTAGTDPAKFNEATQKVADDFKALAAKTDGDLATAITGFADVWANIKIDTANPAGLATSIQDLTSKSQAFSTELAKACS
;
A
#
# COMPACT_ATOMS: atom_id res chain seq x y z
N MET A 1 -42.61 36.53 30.56
CA MET A 1 -42.10 35.31 31.21
C MET A 1 -42.72 34.11 30.51
N PHE A 2 -41.98 33.47 29.60
CA PHE A 2 -42.36 32.19 28.99
C PHE A 2 -41.10 31.33 28.99
N SER A 3 -40.98 30.48 30.01
CA SER A 3 -40.13 29.30 29.95
C SER A 3 -40.90 28.22 29.21
N LEU A 4 -40.30 27.58 28.22
CA LEU A 4 -40.45 26.14 27.94
C LEU A 4 -39.55 25.72 26.76
N LEU A 5 -38.93 24.55 26.94
CA LEU A 5 -38.39 23.61 25.94
C LEU A 5 -36.96 23.93 25.45
N SER A 6 -35.92 23.33 26.03
CA SER A 6 -35.56 21.90 25.93
C SER A 6 -35.56 21.41 24.48
N SER A 7 -34.39 21.43 23.84
CA SER A 7 -33.85 20.31 23.05
C SER A 7 -32.63 20.74 22.23
N ARG A 8 -31.46 20.28 22.68
CA ARG A 8 -30.59 19.37 21.92
C ARG A 8 -30.39 19.76 20.44
N ARG A 9 -29.24 20.35 20.09
CA ARG A 9 -28.20 19.92 19.10
C ARG A 9 -27.02 20.90 19.23
N ILE A 10 -25.92 20.53 19.89
CA ILE A 10 -24.68 20.07 19.25
C ILE A 10 -24.52 20.64 17.84
N ALA A 11 -23.75 21.73 17.71
CA ALA A 11 -23.04 22.10 16.50
C ALA A 11 -21.56 22.22 16.87
N VAL A 12 -20.99 21.08 17.24
CA VAL A 12 -19.55 20.84 17.27
C VAL A 12 -19.10 20.67 15.81
N THR A 13 -17.87 21.13 15.54
CA THR A 13 -17.01 20.86 14.38
C THR A 13 -17.42 21.44 13.02
N LEU A 14 -16.63 22.42 12.56
CA LEU A 14 -16.07 22.50 11.20
C LEU A 14 -14.98 23.59 11.15
N ALA A 15 -13.92 23.42 11.94
CA ALA A 15 -12.65 24.12 11.74
C ALA A 15 -11.60 23.10 11.28
N GLY A 16 -11.90 22.42 10.17
CA GLY A 16 -11.03 21.43 9.54
C GLY A 16 -10.99 21.54 8.01
N ALA A 17 -11.49 22.65 7.46
CA ALA A 17 -11.60 22.86 6.01
C ALA A 17 -10.32 23.43 5.37
N ALA A 18 -9.16 23.28 5.99
CA ALA A 18 -7.88 23.79 5.47
C ALA A 18 -6.92 22.69 4.95
N LEU A 19 -7.28 21.40 5.05
CA LEU A 19 -6.43 20.29 4.56
C LEU A 19 -6.93 19.67 3.24
N VAL A 20 -8.09 20.07 2.73
CA VAL A 20 -8.68 19.48 1.50
C VAL A 20 -8.12 20.11 0.22
N SER A 21 -7.41 21.25 0.31
CA SER A 21 -6.88 21.95 -0.86
C SER A 21 -5.52 21.44 -1.34
N MET A 22 -4.79 20.63 -0.57
CA MET A 22 -3.54 19.99 -1.05
C MET A 22 -3.75 18.60 -1.64
N THR A 23 -4.82 17.89 -1.27
CA THR A 23 -5.19 16.61 -1.89
C THR A 23 -5.74 16.79 -3.32
N ALA A 24 -6.11 18.02 -3.69
CA ALA A 24 -6.61 18.34 -5.04
C ALA A 24 -5.50 18.56 -6.08
N ALA A 25 -4.22 18.65 -5.67
CA ALA A 25 -3.10 18.87 -6.60
C ALA A 25 -2.44 17.57 -7.11
N CYS A 26 -2.80 16.40 -6.57
CA CYS A 26 -2.31 15.08 -7.00
C CYS A 26 -3.45 14.16 -7.43
N GLY A 27 -4.03 14.33 -8.63
CA GLY A 27 -4.82 13.28 -9.29
C GLY A 27 -5.96 12.66 -8.48
N GLY A 28 -6.82 13.49 -7.88
CA GLY A 28 -7.94 13.08 -7.03
C GLY A 28 -8.87 12.06 -7.72
N ALA A 29 -9.23 11.01 -6.98
CA ALA A 29 -9.86 9.75 -7.40
C ALA A 29 -8.88 8.64 -7.85
N ALA A 30 -8.18 8.78 -8.97
CA ALA A 30 -7.31 7.71 -9.49
C ALA A 30 -6.18 7.35 -8.50
N ASN A 31 -5.59 8.35 -7.84
CA ASN A 31 -4.57 8.09 -6.83
C ASN A 31 -5.17 7.49 -5.54
N ALA A 32 -6.38 7.87 -5.14
CA ALA A 32 -7.04 7.29 -3.96
C ALA A 32 -7.43 5.82 -4.18
N GLU A 33 -7.90 5.49 -5.38
CA GLU A 33 -8.15 4.12 -5.81
C GLU A 33 -6.85 3.32 -5.86
N ALA A 34 -5.78 3.91 -6.41
CA ALA A 34 -4.49 3.26 -6.45
C ALA A 34 -3.88 3.02 -5.07
N CYS A 35 -4.05 3.96 -4.13
CA CYS A 35 -3.66 3.77 -2.74
C CYS A 35 -4.38 2.59 -2.09
N THR A 36 -5.67 2.44 -2.37
CA THR A 36 -6.50 1.33 -1.89
C THR A 36 -6.05 0.00 -2.51
N GLU A 37 -5.82 0.00 -3.83
CA GLU A 37 -5.36 -1.17 -4.58
C GLU A 37 -3.95 -1.61 -4.14
N ALA A 38 -3.03 -0.66 -3.92
CA ALA A 38 -1.71 -0.93 -3.37
C ALA A 38 -1.75 -1.58 -1.97
N GLN A 39 -2.61 -1.10 -1.06
CA GLN A 39 -2.81 -1.77 0.24
C GLN A 39 -3.40 -3.17 0.09
N SER A 40 -4.32 -3.36 -0.86
CA SER A 40 -4.88 -4.68 -1.16
C SER A 40 -3.80 -5.65 -1.66
N ILE A 41 -2.93 -5.19 -2.58
CA ILE A 41 -1.80 -5.98 -3.09
C ILE A 41 -0.89 -6.41 -1.94
N LEU A 42 -0.54 -5.53 -1.00
CA LEU A 42 0.28 -5.87 0.17
C LEU A 42 -0.38 -6.92 1.09
N THR A 43 -1.69 -6.77 1.33
CA THR A 43 -2.45 -7.70 2.17
C THR A 43 -2.51 -9.09 1.53
N ASN A 44 -2.77 -9.13 0.23
CA ASN A 44 -2.78 -10.37 -0.56
C ASN A 44 -1.38 -10.99 -0.63
N ALA A 45 -0.33 -10.19 -0.79
CA ALA A 45 1.05 -10.63 -0.80
C ALA A 45 1.42 -11.38 0.48
N THR A 46 1.05 -10.81 1.64
CA THR A 46 1.27 -11.42 2.96
C THR A 46 0.56 -12.77 3.06
N THR A 47 -0.66 -12.86 2.55
CA THR A 47 -1.45 -14.10 2.51
C THR A 47 -0.82 -15.14 1.58
N SER A 48 -0.42 -14.74 0.37
CA SER A 48 0.23 -15.62 -0.61
C SER A 48 1.56 -16.15 -0.12
N MET A 49 2.39 -15.32 0.51
CA MET A 49 3.63 -15.77 1.14
C MET A 49 3.39 -16.70 2.32
N SER A 50 2.42 -16.40 3.18
CA SER A 50 2.07 -17.30 4.28
C SER A 50 1.59 -18.66 3.78
N THR A 51 0.93 -18.70 2.62
CA THR A 51 0.44 -19.93 1.99
C THR A 51 1.57 -20.68 1.25
N ALA A 52 2.59 -19.97 0.76
CA ALA A 52 3.78 -20.58 0.17
C ALA A 52 4.60 -21.39 1.19
N GLY A 53 4.60 -20.97 2.46
CA GLY A 53 5.30 -21.69 3.53
C GLY A 53 6.80 -21.76 3.26
N THR A 54 7.36 -22.98 3.22
CA THR A 54 8.78 -23.22 2.90
C THR A 54 9.02 -23.63 1.45
N ASP A 55 8.01 -23.54 0.58
CA ASP A 55 8.14 -23.86 -0.85
C ASP A 55 8.75 -22.65 -1.60
N PRO A 56 10.02 -22.73 -2.03
CA PRO A 56 10.69 -21.58 -2.65
C PRO A 56 10.12 -21.24 -4.03
N ALA A 57 9.55 -22.22 -4.74
CA ALA A 57 8.94 -21.98 -6.05
C ALA A 57 7.66 -21.15 -5.89
N LYS A 58 6.80 -21.52 -4.93
CA LYS A 58 5.60 -20.74 -4.60
C LYS A 58 5.93 -19.36 -4.05
N PHE A 59 7.02 -19.24 -3.31
CA PHE A 59 7.48 -17.93 -2.82
C PHE A 59 7.93 -17.02 -3.96
N ASN A 60 8.73 -17.55 -4.90
CA ASN A 60 9.16 -16.82 -6.09
C ASN A 60 7.99 -16.43 -6.99
N GLU A 61 6.98 -17.31 -7.13
CA GLU A 61 5.75 -17.01 -7.85
C GLU A 61 4.94 -15.90 -7.16
N ALA A 62 4.78 -15.98 -5.84
CA ALA A 62 4.05 -14.97 -5.06
C ALA A 62 4.73 -13.59 -5.13
N THR A 63 6.06 -13.55 -5.04
CA THR A 63 6.83 -12.30 -5.13
C THR A 63 6.83 -11.70 -6.53
N GLN A 64 6.95 -12.52 -7.58
CA GLN A 64 6.75 -12.06 -8.96
C GLN A 64 5.35 -11.51 -9.18
N LYS A 65 4.31 -12.24 -8.72
CA LYS A 65 2.93 -11.79 -8.90
C LYS A 65 2.71 -10.41 -8.27
N VAL A 66 3.25 -10.17 -7.10
CA VAL A 66 3.13 -8.88 -6.42
C VAL A 66 3.87 -7.78 -7.18
N ALA A 67 5.06 -8.07 -7.70
CA ALA A 67 5.77 -7.14 -8.57
C ALA A 67 4.94 -6.78 -9.81
N ASP A 68 4.34 -7.77 -10.46
CA ASP A 68 3.51 -7.56 -11.65
C ASP A 68 2.24 -6.77 -11.32
N ASP A 69 1.57 -7.06 -10.21
CA ASP A 69 0.40 -6.32 -9.74
C ASP A 69 0.76 -4.84 -9.47
N PHE A 70 1.92 -4.56 -8.86
CA PHE A 70 2.39 -3.18 -8.68
C PHE A 70 2.77 -2.51 -9.99
N LYS A 71 3.38 -3.20 -10.96
CA LYS A 71 3.64 -2.63 -12.29
C LYS A 71 2.35 -2.27 -13.01
N ALA A 72 1.36 -3.14 -12.94
CA ALA A 72 0.03 -2.89 -13.50
C ALA A 72 -0.65 -1.69 -12.82
N LEU A 73 -0.45 -1.51 -11.51
CA LEU A 73 -0.95 -0.37 -10.77
C LEU A 73 -0.22 0.93 -11.14
N ALA A 74 1.11 0.89 -11.23
CA ALA A 74 1.94 2.02 -11.64
C ALA A 74 1.57 2.50 -13.05
N ALA A 75 1.25 1.59 -13.97
CA ALA A 75 0.81 1.93 -15.32
C ALA A 75 -0.54 2.67 -15.38
N LYS A 76 -1.32 2.64 -14.30
CA LYS A 76 -2.61 3.33 -14.16
C LYS A 76 -2.52 4.58 -13.26
N THR A 77 -1.35 4.87 -12.72
CA THR A 77 -1.08 6.05 -11.87
C THR A 77 -0.14 7.00 -12.58
N ASP A 78 -0.15 8.27 -12.17
CA ASP A 78 0.69 9.30 -12.76
C ASP A 78 1.63 9.93 -11.72
N GLY A 79 2.74 10.50 -12.22
CA GLY A 79 3.66 11.32 -11.44
C GLY A 79 4.47 10.54 -10.40
N ASP A 80 4.65 11.14 -9.23
CA ASP A 80 5.52 10.62 -8.17
C ASP A 80 5.00 9.30 -7.59
N LEU A 81 3.68 9.09 -7.56
CA LEU A 81 3.07 7.85 -7.11
C LEU A 81 3.40 6.68 -8.04
N ALA A 82 3.32 6.88 -9.36
CA ALA A 82 3.69 5.87 -10.35
C ALA A 82 5.17 5.48 -10.22
N THR A 83 6.04 6.47 -9.97
CA THR A 83 7.47 6.25 -9.74
C THR A 83 7.73 5.45 -8.47
N ALA A 84 7.05 5.80 -7.37
CA ALA A 84 7.14 5.08 -6.10
C ALA A 84 6.65 3.63 -6.21
N ILE A 85 5.50 3.41 -6.86
CA ILE A 85 4.94 2.07 -7.08
C ILE A 85 5.85 1.25 -8.00
N THR A 86 6.41 1.84 -9.06
CA THR A 86 7.36 1.14 -9.96
C THR A 86 8.63 0.71 -9.23
N GLY A 87 9.23 1.61 -8.44
CA GLY A 87 10.41 1.29 -7.65
C GLY A 87 10.14 0.17 -6.64
N PHE A 88 8.92 0.12 -6.09
CA PHE A 88 8.51 -0.98 -5.24
C PHE A 88 8.32 -2.28 -6.01
N ALA A 89 7.67 -2.25 -7.17
CA ALA A 89 7.55 -3.44 -8.00
C ALA A 89 8.91 -4.06 -8.34
N ASP A 90 9.91 -3.24 -8.67
CA ASP A 90 11.26 -3.72 -8.96
C ASP A 90 11.94 -4.32 -7.73
N VAL A 91 11.69 -3.78 -6.53
CA VAL A 91 12.11 -4.40 -5.28
C VAL A 91 11.56 -5.82 -5.17
N TRP A 92 10.27 -6.03 -5.42
CA TRP A 92 9.64 -7.36 -5.30
C TRP A 92 10.11 -8.32 -6.37
N ALA A 93 10.33 -7.85 -7.61
CA ALA A 93 10.86 -8.65 -8.69
C ALA A 93 12.28 -9.17 -8.44
N ASN A 94 13.06 -8.43 -7.65
CA ASN A 94 14.44 -8.77 -7.28
C ASN A 94 14.53 -9.70 -6.07
N ILE A 95 13.45 -9.89 -5.32
CA ILE A 95 13.43 -10.82 -4.19
C ILE A 95 13.14 -12.20 -4.75
N LYS A 96 14.22 -12.95 -5.01
CA LYS A 96 14.16 -14.34 -5.43
C LYS A 96 14.91 -15.20 -4.44
N ILE A 97 14.28 -16.29 -4.07
CA ILE A 97 14.92 -17.33 -3.29
C ILE A 97 15.64 -18.26 -4.25
N ASP A 98 16.94 -18.39 -4.04
CA ASP A 98 17.72 -19.44 -4.66
C ASP A 98 17.28 -20.79 -4.08
N THR A 99 16.66 -21.62 -4.90
CA THR A 99 16.22 -22.98 -4.53
C THR A 99 17.39 -23.88 -4.16
N ALA A 100 18.62 -23.55 -4.59
CA ALA A 100 19.83 -24.24 -4.18
C ALA A 100 20.34 -23.77 -2.79
N ASN A 101 19.81 -22.68 -2.24
CA ASN A 101 20.19 -22.13 -0.95
C ASN A 101 18.98 -21.77 -0.07
N PRO A 102 18.32 -22.77 0.55
CA PRO A 102 17.13 -22.55 1.38
C PRO A 102 17.38 -21.69 2.63
N ALA A 103 18.63 -21.49 3.05
CA ALA A 103 18.96 -20.55 4.12
C ALA A 103 18.66 -19.08 3.73
N GLY A 104 18.63 -18.76 2.43
CA GLY A 104 18.28 -17.45 1.90
C GLY A 104 16.79 -17.09 2.03
N LEU A 105 15.91 -18.06 2.30
CA LEU A 105 14.46 -17.84 2.49
C LEU A 105 14.20 -16.92 3.68
N ALA A 106 14.85 -17.16 4.83
CA ALA A 106 14.62 -16.36 6.02
C ALA A 106 15.06 -14.90 5.84
N THR A 107 16.21 -14.68 5.19
CA THR A 107 16.70 -13.34 4.83
C THR A 107 15.78 -12.66 3.82
N SER A 108 15.30 -13.39 2.81
CA SER A 108 14.37 -12.86 1.82
C SER A 108 13.04 -12.44 2.43
N ILE A 109 12.52 -13.22 3.40
CA ILE A 109 11.31 -12.88 4.16
C ILE A 109 11.54 -11.63 5.01
N GLN A 110 12.69 -11.51 5.67
CA GLN A 110 13.03 -10.31 6.45
C GLN A 110 13.12 -9.07 5.57
N ASP A 111 13.84 -9.16 4.44
CA ASP A 111 13.95 -8.06 3.47
C ASP A 111 12.57 -7.66 2.93
N LEU A 112 11.71 -8.63 2.64
CA LEU A 112 10.33 -8.38 2.23
C LEU A 112 9.54 -7.64 3.28
N THR A 113 9.63 -8.08 4.53
CA THR A 113 8.91 -7.47 5.64
C THR A 113 9.35 -6.02 5.85
N SER A 114 10.66 -5.77 5.82
CA SER A 114 11.22 -4.42 5.97
C SER A 114 10.84 -3.51 4.80
N LYS A 115 10.96 -3.99 3.56
CA LYS A 115 10.63 -3.20 2.38
C LYS A 115 9.12 -2.96 2.25
N SER A 116 8.29 -3.94 2.63
CA SER A 116 6.84 -3.77 2.69
C SER A 116 6.42 -2.69 3.67
N GLN A 117 7.04 -2.63 4.86
CA GLN A 117 6.78 -1.55 5.81
C GLN A 117 7.23 -0.18 5.30
N ALA A 118 8.40 -0.12 4.66
CA ALA A 118 8.90 1.12 4.05
C ALA A 118 7.94 1.63 2.98
N PHE A 119 7.47 0.76 2.09
CA PHE A 119 6.50 1.14 1.07
C PHE A 119 5.13 1.46 1.64
N SER A 120 4.62 0.73 2.63
CA SER A 120 3.38 1.13 3.33
C SER A 120 3.49 2.55 3.89
N THR A 121 4.68 2.94 4.38
CA THR A 121 4.93 4.28 4.90
C THR A 121 4.99 5.33 3.78
N GLU A 122 5.72 5.05 2.70
CA GLU A 122 5.81 5.97 1.56
C GLU A 122 4.48 6.11 0.81
N LEU A 123 3.75 5.00 0.66
CA LEU A 123 2.39 4.99 0.15
C LEU A 123 1.49 5.82 1.06
N ALA A 124 1.51 5.62 2.38
CA ALA A 124 0.71 6.42 3.30
C ALA A 124 1.00 7.93 3.19
N LYS A 125 2.27 8.33 2.98
CA LYS A 125 2.65 9.73 2.73
C LYS A 125 2.17 10.23 1.37
N ALA A 126 2.26 9.42 0.32
CA ALA A 126 1.81 9.78 -1.02
C ALA A 126 0.27 9.85 -1.12
N CYS A 127 -0.42 9.14 -0.22
CA CYS A 127 -1.88 9.04 -0.15
C CYS A 127 -2.53 9.99 0.87
N SER A 128 -1.74 10.74 1.64
CA SER A 128 -2.18 11.74 2.63
C SER A 128 -2.08 13.16 2.10
#